data_AF-A0A919DB96-F1
#
_entry.id   AF-A0A919DB96-F1
#
_cell.length_a   1.000
_cell.length_b   1.000
_cell.length_c   1.000
_cell.angle_alpha   90.00
_cell.angle_beta   90.00
_cell.angle_gamma   90.00
#
_symmetry.space_group_name_H-M   'P 1'
#
loop_
_entity.id
_entity.type
_entity.pdbx_description
1 polymer ?
#
loop_
_entity_poly.entity_id
_entity_poly.type
_entity_poly.pdbx_seq_one_letter_code
_entity_poly.pdbx_strand_id
1 'polypeptide(L)' 'MLESTDYIEPDDRPAAWMALAREYAARNWPRHEIAYALCVDEPTVDQLLADEGAAQPEANATAQ' A
#
# COMPACT_ATOMS: atom_id res chain seq x y z
N MET A 1 22.09 9.00 21.47
CA MET A 1 20.82 9.33 20.79
C MET A 1 20.68 8.29 19.70
N LEU A 2 19.94 7.22 19.96
CA LEU A 2 19.62 6.23 18.94
C LEU A 2 18.41 6.81 18.20
N GLU A 3 18.65 7.32 17.00
CA GLU A 3 17.60 7.67 16.04
C GLU A 3 16.88 6.37 15.66
N SER A 4 15.86 6.04 16.45
CA SER A 4 14.92 4.95 16.21
C SER A 4 13.98 5.32 15.06
N THR A 5 14.54 5.59 13.88
CA THR A 5 13.83 6.09 12.69
C THR A 5 13.30 4.94 11.82
N ASP A 6 12.75 3.90 12.43
CA ASP A 6 12.11 2.80 11.67
C ASP A 6 10.92 2.17 12.40
N TYR A 7 10.35 2.88 13.39
CA TYR A 7 9.08 2.45 13.96
C TYR A 7 7.94 3.01 13.11
N ILE A 8 7.50 2.22 12.13
CA ILE A 8 6.21 2.47 11.47
C ILE A 8 5.12 2.15 12.49
N GLU A 9 4.37 3.16 12.92
CA GLU A 9 3.24 2.98 13.81
C GLU A 9 2.23 1.98 13.21
N PRO A 10 1.54 1.17 14.03
CA PRO A 10 0.58 0.16 13.56
C PRO A 10 -0.46 0.69 12.56
N ASP A 11 -0.83 1.95 12.73
CA ASP A 11 -1.86 2.65 11.95
C ASP A 11 -1.41 2.95 10.51
N ASP A 12 -0.09 3.08 10.28
CA ASP A 12 0.49 3.46 8.98
C ASP A 12 0.94 2.25 8.13
N ARG A 13 0.95 1.05 8.73
CA ARG A 13 1.26 -0.21 8.02
C ARG A 13 0.43 -0.44 6.75
N PRO A 14 -0.90 -0.24 6.72
CA PRO A 14 -1.67 -0.45 5.48
C PRO A 14 -1.28 0.54 4.38
N ALA A 15 -0.98 1.80 4.71
CA ALA A 15 -0.53 2.80 3.74
C ALA A 15 0.87 2.47 3.18
N ALA A 16 1.79 2.05 4.05
CA ALA A 16 3.12 1.59 3.65
C ALA A 16 3.06 0.35 2.76
N TRP A 17 2.20 -0.62 3.07
CA TRP A 17 2.00 -1.82 2.24
C TRP A 17 1.35 -1.49 0.89
N MET A 18 0.41 -0.55 0.83
CA MET A 18 -0.13 -0.07 -0.45
C MET A 18 0.97 0.58 -1.31
N ALA A 19 1.79 1.46 -0.74
CA ALA A 19 2.86 2.12 -1.46
C ALA A 19 3.87 1.12 -2.03
N LEU A 20 4.29 0.14 -1.22
CA LEU A 20 5.21 -0.92 -1.63
C LEU A 20 4.57 -1.86 -2.67
N ALA A 21 3.32 -2.28 -2.48
CA ALA A 21 2.60 -3.11 -3.45
C ALA A 21 2.55 -2.45 -4.83
N ARG A 22 2.33 -1.14 -4.88
CA ARG A 22 2.35 -0.34 -6.12
C ARG A 22 3.73 -0.29 -6.75
N GLU A 23 4.78 -0.05 -5.96
CA GLU A 23 6.14 -0.06 -6.47
C GLU A 23 6.52 -1.40 -7.09
N TYR A 24 6.16 -2.52 -6.45
CA TYR A 24 6.44 -3.84 -7.00
C TYR A 24 5.60 -4.13 -8.24
N ALA A 25 4.31 -3.78 -8.25
CA ALA A 25 3.46 -3.91 -9.43
C ALA A 25 3.98 -3.08 -10.63
N ALA A 26 4.45 -1.85 -10.38
CA ALA A 26 5.05 -0.98 -11.41
C ALA A 26 6.34 -1.58 -11.99
N ARG A 27 7.09 -2.34 -11.18
CA ARG A 27 8.28 -3.10 -11.61
C ARG A 27 7.93 -4.42 -12.32
N ASN A 28 6.66 -4.65 -12.64
CA ASN A 28 6.15 -5.89 -13.26
C ASN A 28 6.33 -7.15 -12.39
N TRP A 29 6.36 -6.99 -11.05
CA TRP A 29 6.43 -8.15 -10.17
C TRP A 29 5.11 -8.92 -10.19
N PRO A 30 5.15 -10.26 -10.19
CA PRO A 30 3.94 -11.06 -10.09
C PRO A 30 3.38 -11.01 -8.67
N ARG A 31 2.04 -11.09 -8.54
CA ARG A 31 1.31 -10.94 -7.27
C ARG A 31 1.83 -11.83 -6.14
N HIS A 32 2.23 -13.07 -6.43
CA HIS A 32 2.79 -13.99 -5.44
C HIS A 32 4.13 -13.51 -4.85
N GLU A 33 4.98 -12.84 -5.63
CA GLU A 33 6.23 -12.26 -5.11
C GLU A 33 5.98 -11.00 -4.29
N ILE A 34 4.99 -10.20 -4.68
CA ILE A 34 4.54 -9.04 -3.90
C ILE A 34 3.99 -9.49 -2.54
N ALA A 35 3.16 -10.54 -2.54
CA ALA A 35 2.59 -11.16 -1.34
C ALA A 35 3.71 -11.67 -0.41
N TYR A 36 4.69 -12.37 -0.98
CA TYR A 36 5.87 -12.83 -0.24
C TYR A 36 6.68 -11.68 0.35
N ALA A 37 6.93 -10.61 -0.42
CA ALA A 37 7.72 -9.45 0.02
C ALA A 37 7.01 -8.65 1.13
N LEU A 38 5.69 -8.53 1.06
CA LEU A 38 4.88 -7.82 2.06
C LEU A 38 4.47 -8.71 3.25
N CYS A 39 4.77 -10.02 3.18
CA CYS A 39 4.34 -11.01 4.15
C CYS A 39 2.81 -11.02 4.36
N VAL A 40 2.07 -10.96 3.25
CA VAL A 40 0.60 -11.00 3.20
C VAL A 40 0.14 -12.06 2.19
N ASP A 41 -1.15 -12.38 2.20
CA ASP A 41 -1.75 -13.28 1.20
C ASP A 41 -1.95 -12.58 -0.16
N GLU A 42 -1.90 -13.35 -1.26
CA GLU A 42 -2.22 -12.89 -2.61
C GLU A 42 -3.55 -12.12 -2.74
N PRO A 43 -4.69 -12.58 -2.15
CA PRO A 43 -5.93 -11.80 -2.15
C PRO A 43 -5.79 -10.44 -1.44
N THR A 44 -4.95 -10.35 -0.41
CA THR A 44 -4.68 -9.07 0.27
C THR A 44 -3.92 -8.12 -0.65
N VAL A 45 -2.96 -8.61 -1.44
CA VAL A 45 -2.30 -7.81 -2.47
C VAL A 45 -3.29 -7.33 -3.53
N ASP A 46 -4.22 -8.19 -3.95
CA ASP A 46 -5.25 -7.81 -4.92
C ASP A 46 -6.17 -6.72 -4.33
N GLN A 47 -6.55 -6.83 -3.06
CA GLN A 47 -7.29 -5.76 -2.36
C GLN A 47 -6.49 -4.46 -2.26
N LEU A 48 -5.19 -4.51 -1.91
CA LEU A 48 -4.33 -3.32 -1.81
C LEU A 48 -4.16 -2.62 -3.17
N LEU A 49 -4.14 -3.38 -4.27
CA LEU A 49 -4.07 -2.87 -5.63
C LEU A 49 -5.45 -2.42 -6.15
N ALA A 50 -6.54 -3.08 -5.75
CA ALA A 50 -7.91 -2.76 -6.18
C ALA A 50 -8.51 -1.56 -5.44
N ASP A 51 -8.17 -1.36 -4.17
CA ASP A 51 -8.63 -0.23 -3.35
C ASP A 51 -8.14 1.12 -3.92
N GLU A 52 -7.10 1.12 -4.76
CA GLU A 52 -6.65 2.28 -5.55
C GLU A 52 -7.75 2.81 -6.50
N GLY A 53 -8.58 1.93 -7.05
CA GLY A 53 -9.72 2.34 -7.90
C GLY A 53 -10.89 2.93 -7.12
N ALA A 54 -10.96 2.72 -5.80
CA ALA A 54 -12.03 3.20 -4.93
C ALA A 54 -11.62 4.44 -4.10
N ALA A 55 -10.33 4.58 -3.78
CA ALA A 55 -9.81 5.61 -2.88
C ALA A 55 -9.43 6.95 -3.56
N GLN A 56 -9.94 7.24 -4.77
CA GLN A 56 -9.99 8.61 -5.34
C GLN A 56 -11.30 8.79 -6.13
N PRO A 57 -12.35 9.38 -5.52
CA PRO A 57 -12.57 10.82 -5.68
C PRO A 57 -13.21 11.50 -4.45
N GLU A 58 -12.42 11.92 -3.46
CA GLU A 58 -12.90 12.93 -2.47
C GLU A 58 -11.88 14.06 -2.27
N ALA A 59 -11.29 14.52 -3.37
CA ALA A 59 -10.52 15.76 -3.41
C ALA A 59 -10.97 16.70 -4.54
N ASN A 60 -12.28 16.82 -4.82
CA ASN A 60 -12.83 17.99 -5.52
C ASN A 60 -14.37 18.03 -5.50
N ALA A 61 -15.00 18.61 -4.47
CA ALA A 61 -16.31 19.30 -4.59
C ALA A 61 -16.82 19.88 -3.26
N THR A 62 -16.17 20.92 -2.73
CA THR A 62 -16.92 21.99 -2.05
C THR A 62 -16.17 23.32 -2.17
N ALA A 63 -16.25 23.89 -3.38
CA ALA A 63 -16.27 25.33 -3.54
C ALA A 63 -17.72 25.72 -3.84
N GLN A 64 -18.44 26.17 -2.82
CA GLN A 64 -19.60 27.07 -2.92
C GLN A 64 -20.01 27.56 -1.54
#